data_AF-A0A914PKW2-F1
#
_entry.id   AF-A0A914PKW2-F1
#
_cell.length_a   1.000
_cell.length_b   1.000
_cell.length_c   1.000
_cell.angle_alpha   90.00
_cell.angle_beta   90.00
_cell.angle_gamma   90.00
#
_symmetry.space_group_name_H-M   'P 1'
#
loop_
_entity.id
_entity.type
_entity.pdbx_description
1 polymer ?
#
loop_
_entity_poly.entity_id
_entity_poly.type
_entity_poly.pdbx_seq_one_letter_code
_entity_poly.pdbx_strand_id
1 'polypeptide(L)'
;MSTTSDSRPIVTVEMKDANIQCKRTVIHCGGKTRYIVLIQGALLLAIFMASIVCWNPAMIVLTDIKTSPIYDSSKNQTAEDFNNPSLPYRDRRIIYTPFQKSLNYAVLYVGALMGVVPLNMMLQKFGTHKVMIGISLICIITTALTPWAAVTNFYLLLVVRLFQGTTLSNPFPVIGSITNSWSSLKESGVFVALLTGYLQISSIFTMPVSGIIAAQSKFFVNLK
;
A
#
# COMPACT_ATOMS: atom_id res chain seq x y z
N MET A 1 22.60 -36.07 50.12
CA MET A 1 21.57 -35.02 50.17
C MET A 1 22.02 -33.90 49.23
N SER A 2 21.84 -34.02 47.91
CA SER A 2 20.62 -33.66 47.16
C SER A 2 20.13 -32.24 47.46
N THR A 3 20.45 -31.29 46.57
CA THR A 3 19.47 -30.43 45.90
C THR A 3 20.11 -29.73 44.70
N THR A 4 19.77 -30.24 43.53
CA THR A 4 19.71 -29.58 42.23
C THR A 4 18.58 -28.54 42.21
N SER A 5 18.80 -27.37 41.60
CA SER A 5 17.79 -26.58 40.85
C SER A 5 18.40 -25.22 40.48
N ASP A 6 18.27 -24.61 39.31
CA ASP A 6 17.74 -24.97 38.00
C ASP A 6 18.07 -23.73 37.14
N SER A 7 19.13 -23.78 36.32
CA SER A 7 19.63 -22.65 35.54
C SER A 7 19.12 -22.66 34.09
N ARG A 8 17.89 -23.12 33.85
CA ARG A 8 17.28 -23.14 32.51
C ARG A 8 15.86 -22.58 32.52
N PRO A 9 15.69 -21.36 31.97
CA PRO A 9 14.78 -21.27 30.83
C PRO A 9 15.23 -20.36 29.67
N ILE A 10 16.30 -19.57 29.81
CA ILE A 10 16.66 -18.54 28.80
C ILE A 10 17.30 -19.17 27.54
N VAL A 11 18.25 -20.10 27.72
CA VAL A 11 18.98 -20.72 26.60
C VAL A 11 18.08 -21.62 25.74
N THR A 12 17.05 -22.24 26.33
CA THR A 12 16.14 -23.14 25.62
C THR A 12 15.18 -22.43 24.68
N VAL A 13 14.85 -21.15 24.91
CA VAL A 13 13.99 -20.38 24.01
C VAL A 13 14.78 -19.98 22.75
N GLU A 14 16.01 -19.46 22.92
CA GLU A 14 16.91 -19.16 21.80
C GLU A 14 17.20 -20.39 20.92
N MET A 15 17.43 -21.56 21.54
CA MET A 15 17.70 -22.79 20.79
C MET A 15 16.47 -23.32 20.04
N LYS A 16 15.24 -23.04 20.52
CA LYS A 16 14.01 -23.43 19.83
C LYS A 16 13.76 -22.54 18.61
N ASP A 17 14.06 -21.24 18.72
CA ASP A 17 14.01 -20.30 17.59
C ASP A 17 15.10 -20.59 16.55
N ALA A 18 16.28 -21.03 16.98
CA ALA A 18 17.35 -21.49 16.09
C ALA A 18 16.99 -22.77 15.31
N ASN A 19 16.23 -23.69 15.92
CA ASN A 19 15.82 -24.93 15.26
C ASN A 19 14.64 -24.73 14.29
N ILE A 20 13.78 -23.73 14.54
CA ILE A 20 12.70 -23.33 13.60
C ILE A 20 13.25 -22.57 12.39
N GLN A 21 14.37 -21.85 12.54
CA GLN A 21 15.13 -21.27 11.41
C GLN A 21 15.74 -22.33 10.48
N CYS A 22 15.84 -23.60 10.91
CA CYS A 22 16.39 -24.72 10.15
C CYS A 22 15.32 -25.44 9.30
N LYS A 23 14.43 -24.69 8.67
CA LYS A 23 13.70 -25.16 7.47
C LYS A 23 13.93 -24.17 6.32
N ARG A 24 15.21 -23.86 6.08
CA ARG A 24 15.65 -23.05 4.96
C ARG A 24 15.52 -23.90 3.70
N THR A 25 14.60 -23.56 2.81
CA THR A 25 14.59 -24.11 1.45
C THR A 25 15.88 -23.66 0.77
N VAL A 26 16.88 -24.53 0.79
CA VAL A 26 18.18 -24.30 0.16
C VAL A 26 18.01 -24.54 -1.33
N ILE A 27 17.65 -23.48 -2.07
CA ILE A 27 17.94 -23.43 -3.52
C ILE A 27 19.33 -22.81 -3.64
N HIS A 28 20.33 -23.68 -3.75
CA HIS A 28 21.73 -23.30 -3.86
C HIS A 28 22.00 -22.81 -5.29
N CYS A 29 21.90 -21.51 -5.52
CA CYS A 29 22.37 -20.88 -6.76
C CYS A 29 23.37 -19.75 -6.44
N GLY A 30 24.58 -20.16 -6.05
CA GLY A 30 25.82 -19.39 -5.94
C GLY A 30 25.70 -17.88 -5.72
N GLY A 31 25.65 -17.42 -4.47
CA GLY A 31 25.85 -16.02 -4.03
C GLY A 31 24.85 -14.96 -4.51
N LYS A 32 24.22 -15.16 -5.67
CA LYS A 32 23.33 -14.22 -6.38
C LYS A 32 21.87 -14.34 -5.92
N THR A 33 21.48 -15.46 -5.32
CA THR A 33 20.12 -15.69 -4.80
C THR A 33 19.70 -14.63 -3.79
N ARG A 34 20.64 -14.11 -2.99
CA ARG A 34 20.39 -13.04 -2.01
C ARG A 34 19.91 -11.75 -2.66
N TYR A 35 20.54 -11.36 -3.78
CA TYR A 35 20.16 -10.16 -4.53
C TYR A 35 18.86 -10.35 -5.30
N ILE A 36 18.59 -11.56 -5.82
CA ILE A 36 17.32 -11.87 -6.51
C ILE A 36 16.14 -11.73 -5.54
N VAL A 37 16.24 -12.29 -4.33
CA VAL A 37 15.19 -12.16 -3.30
C VAL A 37 15.02 -10.70 -2.86
N LEU A 38 16.12 -9.94 -2.75
CA LEU A 38 16.05 -8.51 -2.43
C LEU A 38 15.31 -7.72 -3.52
N ILE A 39 15.66 -7.93 -4.78
CA ILE A 39 15.02 -7.24 -5.92
C ILE A 39 13.54 -7.60 -5.98
N GLN A 40 13.20 -8.88 -5.83
CA GLN A 40 11.81 -9.33 -5.84
C GLN A 40 11.01 -8.75 -4.66
N GLY A 41 11.59 -8.72 -3.46
CA GLY A 41 10.99 -8.09 -2.29
C GLY A 41 10.76 -6.59 -2.47
N ALA A 42 11.76 -5.88 -2.99
CA ALA A 42 11.66 -4.46 -3.29
C ALA A 42 10.59 -4.17 -4.37
N LEU A 43 10.50 -5.00 -5.42
CA LEU A 43 9.49 -4.87 -6.46
C LEU A 43 8.08 -5.09 -5.90
N LEU A 44 7.89 -6.12 -5.07
CA LEU A 44 6.59 -6.38 -4.42
C LEU A 44 6.17 -5.21 -3.53
N LEU A 45 7.09 -4.68 -2.71
CA LEU A 45 6.83 -3.50 -1.88
C LEU A 45 6.55 -2.25 -2.72
N ALA A 46 7.24 -2.07 -3.84
CA ALA A 46 7.02 -0.94 -4.75
C ALA A 46 5.64 -1.00 -5.42
N ILE A 47 5.23 -2.17 -5.92
CA ILE A 47 3.89 -2.38 -6.51
C ILE A 47 2.80 -2.15 -5.46
N PHE A 48 3.02 -2.69 -4.25
CA PHE A 48 2.14 -2.49 -3.12
C PHE A 48 1.94 -0.99 -2.82
N MET A 49 3.02 -0.21 -2.67
CA MET A 49 2.90 1.22 -2.42
C MET A 49 2.34 2.00 -3.59
N ALA A 50 2.68 1.62 -4.82
CA ALA A 50 2.11 2.23 -6.01
C ALA A 50 0.57 2.12 -6.00
N SER A 51 0.03 0.97 -5.57
CA SER A 51 -1.42 0.76 -5.47
C SER A 51 -2.10 1.70 -4.45
N ILE A 52 -1.41 2.03 -3.35
CA ILE A 52 -1.92 2.96 -2.31
C ILE A 52 -1.78 4.41 -2.78
N VAL A 53 -0.62 4.77 -3.35
CA VAL A 53 -0.31 6.14 -3.78
C VAL A 53 -1.06 6.53 -5.06
N CYS A 54 -1.53 5.56 -5.86
CA CYS A 54 -2.30 5.79 -7.10
C CYS A 54 -3.54 6.68 -6.89
N TRP A 55 -4.13 6.69 -5.69
CA TRP A 55 -5.25 7.58 -5.42
C TRP A 55 -4.89 9.07 -5.47
N ASN A 56 -3.69 9.45 -5.03
CA ASN A 56 -3.29 10.85 -4.92
C ASN A 56 -3.44 11.59 -6.26
N PRO A 57 -2.90 11.09 -7.39
CA PRO A 57 -3.16 11.71 -8.67
C PRO A 57 -4.55 11.41 -9.24
N ALA A 58 -5.17 10.27 -8.92
CA ALA A 58 -6.53 9.97 -9.36
C ALA A 58 -7.53 11.02 -8.87
N MET A 59 -7.39 11.50 -7.63
CA MET A 59 -8.20 12.59 -7.08
C MET A 59 -8.08 13.88 -7.88
N ILE A 60 -6.89 14.21 -8.38
CA ILE A 60 -6.67 15.42 -9.16
C ILE A 60 -7.49 15.34 -10.45
N VAL A 61 -7.45 14.20 -11.14
CA VAL A 61 -8.20 13.99 -12.38
C VAL A 61 -9.71 13.93 -12.13
N LEU A 62 -10.16 13.26 -11.07
CA LEU A 62 -11.57 13.13 -10.71
C LEU A 62 -12.23 14.44 -10.30
N THR A 63 -11.45 15.38 -9.75
CA THR A 63 -11.92 16.69 -9.28
C THR A 63 -11.71 17.82 -10.30
N ASP A 64 -11.14 17.53 -11.47
CA ASP A 64 -10.92 18.52 -12.54
C ASP A 64 -12.22 18.79 -13.31
N ILE A 65 -12.98 19.78 -12.82
CA ILE A 65 -14.26 20.22 -13.42
C ILE A 65 -14.11 20.71 -14.86
N LYS A 66 -12.94 21.25 -15.24
CA LYS A 66 -12.70 21.80 -16.59
C LYS A 66 -12.76 20.74 -17.68
N THR A 67 -12.57 19.48 -17.31
CA THR A 67 -12.62 18.34 -18.22
C THR A 67 -14.04 17.76 -18.34
N SER A 68 -15.06 18.37 -17.73
CA SER A 68 -16.45 17.89 -17.85
C SER A 68 -17.15 18.55 -19.05
N PRO A 69 -18.05 17.83 -19.76
CA PRO A 69 -18.77 18.38 -20.92
C PRO A 69 -19.82 19.44 -20.56
N ILE A 70 -20.19 19.55 -19.28
CA ILE A 70 -21.15 20.56 -18.76
C ILE A 70 -20.42 21.83 -18.32
N TYR A 71 -19.09 21.81 -18.28
CA TYR A 71 -18.32 22.96 -17.84
C TYR A 71 -18.45 24.11 -18.85
N ASP A 72 -19.19 25.14 -18.43
CA ASP A 72 -19.29 26.41 -19.13
C ASP A 72 -18.66 27.50 -18.26
N SER A 73 -17.64 28.18 -18.80
CA SER A 73 -16.94 29.25 -18.09
C SER A 73 -17.80 30.51 -17.90
N SER A 74 -18.92 30.62 -18.63
CA SER A 74 -19.87 31.74 -18.50
C SER A 74 -20.90 31.54 -17.38
N LYS A 75 -21.03 30.33 -16.82
CA LYS A 75 -22.04 30.02 -15.78
C LYS A 75 -21.43 29.99 -14.39
N ASN A 76 -22.28 30.20 -13.38
CA ASN A 76 -21.89 30.03 -11.99
C ASN A 76 -21.72 28.54 -11.66
N GLN A 77 -20.47 28.11 -11.52
CA GLN A 77 -20.04 26.71 -11.34
C GLN A 77 -20.58 26.05 -10.07
N THR A 78 -21.07 26.84 -9.11
CA THR A 78 -21.64 26.32 -7.85
C THR A 78 -23.07 25.81 -7.99
N ALA A 79 -23.75 26.11 -9.10
CA ALA A 79 -25.14 25.70 -9.33
C ALA A 79 -25.27 24.37 -10.11
N GLU A 80 -24.22 23.95 -10.81
CA GLU A 80 -24.23 22.77 -11.68
C GLU A 80 -23.82 21.51 -10.91
N ASP A 81 -24.62 20.44 -10.98
CA ASP A 81 -24.31 19.15 -10.36
C ASP A 81 -23.47 18.28 -11.30
N PHE A 82 -22.15 18.29 -11.09
CA PHE A 82 -21.20 17.52 -11.88
C PHE A 82 -21.20 16.01 -11.59
N ASN A 83 -21.91 15.55 -10.55
CA ASN A 83 -22.05 14.13 -10.20
C ASN A 83 -23.46 13.58 -10.54
N ASN A 84 -24.17 14.25 -11.45
CA ASN A 84 -25.52 13.84 -11.83
C ASN A 84 -25.57 12.40 -12.39
N PRO A 85 -26.44 11.52 -11.85
CA PRO A 85 -26.65 10.16 -12.36
C PRO A 85 -27.03 10.07 -13.85
N SER A 86 -27.58 11.13 -14.44
CA SER A 86 -27.94 11.18 -15.86
C SER A 86 -26.73 11.20 -16.81
N LEU A 87 -25.53 11.50 -16.30
CA LEU A 87 -24.30 11.50 -17.10
C LEU A 87 -23.61 10.13 -17.09
N PRO A 88 -22.93 9.76 -18.18
CA PRO A 88 -22.10 8.56 -18.21
C PRO A 88 -20.95 8.67 -17.18
N TYR A 89 -20.57 7.54 -16.56
CA TYR A 89 -19.55 7.49 -15.50
C TYR A 89 -18.21 8.16 -15.85
N ARG A 90 -17.85 8.21 -17.14
CA ARG A 90 -16.62 8.83 -17.63
C ARG A 90 -16.62 10.36 -17.50
N ASP A 91 -17.80 10.98 -17.55
CA ASP A 91 -17.97 12.43 -17.61
C ASP A 91 -18.36 13.04 -16.26
N ARG A 92 -18.67 12.19 -15.27
CA ARG A 92 -18.93 12.64 -13.90
C ARG A 92 -17.66 13.17 -13.26
N ARG A 93 -17.79 14.28 -12.53
CA ARG A 93 -16.72 14.84 -11.70
C ARG A 93 -17.22 14.97 -10.28
N ILE A 94 -16.36 14.61 -9.33
CA ILE A 94 -16.74 14.59 -7.92
C ILE A 94 -16.13 15.82 -7.26
N ILE A 95 -16.98 16.70 -6.73
CA ILE A 95 -16.55 17.88 -6.01
C ILE A 95 -16.46 17.51 -4.53
N TYR A 96 -15.24 17.48 -4.01
CA TYR A 96 -14.98 17.33 -2.58
C TYR A 96 -14.62 18.67 -1.95
N THR A 97 -15.15 18.93 -0.76
CA THR A 97 -14.70 20.08 0.03
C THR A 97 -13.23 19.91 0.42
N PRO A 98 -12.47 21.00 0.64
CA PRO A 98 -11.07 20.91 1.07
C PRO A 98 -10.90 20.05 2.33
N PHE A 99 -11.85 20.14 3.27
CA PHE A 99 -11.90 19.32 4.47
C PHE A 99 -12.11 17.83 4.18
N GLN A 100 -13.03 17.49 3.27
CA GLN A 100 -13.22 16.09 2.87
C GLN A 100 -11.97 15.51 2.18
N LYS A 101 -11.28 16.32 1.36
CA LYS A 101 -10.02 15.91 0.72
C LYS A 101 -8.95 15.60 1.76
N SER A 102 -8.73 16.50 2.73
CA SER A 102 -7.72 16.29 3.78
C SER A 102 -8.10 15.11 4.68
N LEU A 103 -9.37 14.96 5.04
CA LEU A 103 -9.86 13.83 5.84
C LEU A 103 -9.62 12.49 5.14
N ASN A 104 -9.82 12.42 3.82
CA ASN A 104 -9.56 11.20 3.05
C ASN A 104 -8.07 10.80 3.04
N TYR A 105 -7.15 11.76 3.03
CA TYR A 105 -5.73 11.47 3.18
C TYR A 105 -5.38 11.08 4.62
N ALA A 106 -5.95 11.76 5.61
CA ALA A 106 -5.69 11.50 7.03
C ALA A 106 -6.14 10.10 7.47
N VAL A 107 -7.33 9.65 7.04
CA VAL A 107 -7.90 8.37 7.48
C VAL A 107 -7.04 7.16 7.12
N LEU A 108 -6.27 7.25 6.03
CA LEU A 108 -5.31 6.23 5.64
C LEU A 108 -4.25 6.00 6.73
N TYR A 109 -3.71 7.09 7.28
CA TYR A 109 -2.69 7.02 8.34
C TYR A 109 -3.28 6.58 9.68
N VAL A 110 -4.52 6.99 9.98
CA VAL A 110 -5.25 6.49 11.15
C VAL A 110 -5.45 4.98 11.05
N GLY A 111 -5.86 4.47 9.88
CA GLY A 111 -5.95 3.04 9.61
C GLY A 111 -4.61 2.33 9.77
N ALA A 112 -3.50 2.94 9.32
CA ALA A 112 -2.17 2.38 9.48
C ALA A 112 -1.78 2.21 10.96
N LEU A 113 -2.06 3.20 11.80
CA LEU A 113 -1.82 3.11 13.25
C LEU A 113 -2.67 2.01 13.89
N MET A 114 -3.95 1.93 13.54
CA MET A 114 -4.83 0.85 14.01
C MET A 114 -4.37 -0.53 13.54
N GLY A 115 -3.78 -0.62 12.34
CA GLY A 115 -3.31 -1.85 11.73
C GLY A 115 -2.07 -2.48 12.36
N VAL A 116 -1.27 -1.71 13.11
CA VAL A 116 -0.01 -2.20 13.69
C VAL A 116 -0.24 -3.35 14.69
N VAL A 117 -1.19 -3.20 15.60
CA VAL A 117 -1.50 -4.22 16.62
C VAL A 117 -1.96 -5.55 15.99
N PRO A 118 -3.01 -5.58 15.15
CA PRO A 118 -3.47 -6.84 14.54
C PRO A 118 -2.42 -7.45 13.62
N LEU A 119 -1.64 -6.63 12.89
CA LEU A 119 -0.52 -7.12 12.07
C LEU A 119 0.49 -7.89 12.92
N ASN A 120 0.92 -7.32 14.04
CA ASN A 120 1.89 -7.95 14.94
C ASN A 120 1.36 -9.27 15.51
N MET A 121 0.08 -9.33 15.90
CA MET A 121 -0.55 -10.58 16.36
C MET A 121 -0.60 -11.64 15.25
N MET A 122 -0.93 -11.24 14.02
CA MET A 122 -0.98 -12.15 12.87
C MET A 122 0.42 -12.69 12.52
N LEU A 123 1.45 -11.86 12.59
CA LEU A 123 2.84 -12.25 12.32
C LEU A 123 3.33 -13.32 13.29
N GLN A 124 3.03 -13.16 14.58
CA GLN A 124 3.41 -14.14 15.60
C GLN A 124 2.72 -15.49 15.40
N LYS A 125 1.46 -15.50 14.93
CA LYS A 125 0.65 -16.73 14.82
C LYS A 125 0.81 -17.47 13.48
N PHE A 126 0.92 -16.75 12.36
CA PHE A 126 0.89 -17.33 11.01
C PHE A 126 2.22 -17.27 10.25
N GLY A 127 3.21 -16.55 10.79
CA GLY A 127 4.51 -16.32 10.18
C GLY A 127 4.49 -15.30 9.04
N THR A 128 5.64 -14.72 8.73
CA THR A 128 5.74 -13.55 7.83
C THR A 128 5.22 -13.80 6.42
N HIS A 129 5.54 -14.94 5.81
CA HIS A 129 5.21 -15.20 4.40
C HIS A 129 3.69 -15.26 4.13
N LYS A 130 2.93 -15.91 4.99
CA LYS A 130 1.46 -16.05 4.81
C LYS A 130 0.75 -14.73 5.06
N VAL A 131 1.18 -14.01 6.10
CA VAL A 131 0.62 -12.70 6.47
C VAL A 131 0.84 -11.67 5.37
N MET A 132 2.02 -11.65 4.77
CA MET A 132 2.33 -10.79 3.62
C MET A 132 1.35 -10.95 2.47
N ILE A 133 1.08 -12.20 2.07
CA ILE A 133 0.18 -12.49 0.95
C ILE A 133 -1.24 -12.11 1.32
N GLY A 134 -1.71 -12.52 2.50
CA GLY A 134 -3.08 -12.23 2.95
C GLY A 134 -3.35 -10.73 3.01
N ILE A 135 -2.44 -9.95 3.56
CA ILE A 135 -2.58 -8.49 3.68
C ILE A 135 -2.47 -7.82 2.31
N SER A 136 -1.54 -8.25 1.46
CA SER A 136 -1.43 -7.69 0.11
C SER A 136 -2.68 -7.97 -0.73
N LEU A 137 -3.34 -9.12 -0.55
CA LEU A 137 -4.63 -9.41 -1.19
C LEU A 137 -5.74 -8.47 -0.69
N ILE A 138 -5.81 -8.22 0.62
CA ILE A 138 -6.75 -7.24 1.19
C ILE A 138 -6.50 -5.85 0.58
N CYS A 139 -5.24 -5.45 0.39
CA CYS A 139 -4.89 -4.21 -0.30
C CYS A 139 -5.50 -4.16 -1.70
N ILE A 140 -5.28 -5.20 -2.51
CA ILE A 140 -5.74 -5.26 -3.90
C ILE A 140 -7.26 -5.15 -3.98
N ILE A 141 -7.98 -5.88 -3.12
CA ILE A 141 -9.45 -5.83 -3.07
C ILE A 141 -9.92 -4.42 -2.70
N THR A 142 -9.28 -3.80 -1.72
CA THR A 142 -9.63 -2.46 -1.25
C THR A 142 -9.34 -1.38 -2.30
N THR A 143 -8.22 -1.51 -3.03
CA THR A 143 -7.89 -0.65 -4.18
C THR A 143 -8.91 -0.81 -5.30
N ALA A 144 -9.33 -2.04 -5.62
CA ALA A 144 -10.34 -2.30 -6.64
C ALA A 144 -11.72 -1.73 -6.25
N LEU A 145 -12.04 -1.71 -4.95
CA LEU A 145 -13.29 -1.15 -4.43
C LEU A 145 -13.28 0.39 -4.34
N THR A 146 -12.10 1.00 -4.30
CA THR A 146 -11.92 2.47 -4.19
C THR A 146 -12.64 3.28 -5.28
N PRO A 147 -12.52 2.99 -6.59
CA PRO A 147 -13.24 3.74 -7.62
C PRO A 147 -14.76 3.58 -7.52
N TRP A 148 -15.24 2.40 -7.13
CA TRP A 148 -16.67 2.18 -6.91
C TRP A 148 -17.18 3.00 -5.72
N ALA A 149 -16.47 2.95 -4.59
CA ALA A 149 -16.77 3.72 -3.39
C ALA A 149 -16.78 5.24 -3.63
N ALA A 150 -15.89 5.73 -4.49
CA ALA A 150 -15.78 7.14 -4.82
C ALA A 150 -17.05 7.71 -5.47
N VAL A 151 -17.74 6.92 -6.29
CA VAL A 151 -18.94 7.38 -7.01
C VAL A 151 -20.20 7.26 -6.16
N THR A 152 -20.26 6.28 -5.25
CA THR A 152 -21.46 6.02 -4.46
C THR A 152 -21.61 6.99 -3.28
N ASN A 153 -20.63 7.02 -2.38
CA ASN A 153 -20.73 7.75 -1.12
C ASN A 153 -19.35 8.05 -0.53
N PHE A 154 -19.15 9.29 -0.07
CA PHE A 154 -17.89 9.71 0.56
C PHE A 154 -17.57 8.92 1.84
N TYR A 155 -18.56 8.61 2.67
CA TYR A 155 -18.33 7.82 3.90
C TYR A 155 -17.87 6.39 3.61
N LEU A 156 -18.39 5.77 2.54
CA LEU A 156 -17.96 4.43 2.12
C LEU A 156 -16.49 4.46 1.66
N LEU A 157 -16.11 5.51 0.91
CA LEU A 157 -14.73 5.75 0.51
C LEU A 157 -13.79 5.89 1.73
N LEU A 158 -14.23 6.55 2.81
CA LEU A 158 -13.44 6.63 4.06
C LEU A 158 -13.23 5.26 4.71
N VAL A 159 -14.27 4.42 4.76
CA VAL A 159 -14.17 3.06 5.33
C VAL A 159 -13.21 2.20 4.52
N VAL A 160 -13.36 2.19 3.19
CA VAL A 160 -12.44 1.48 2.28
C VAL A 160 -11.01 1.98 2.51
N ARG A 161 -10.82 3.30 2.66
CA ARG A 161 -9.49 3.84 2.93
C ARG A 161 -8.91 3.51 4.27
N LEU A 162 -9.73 3.37 5.29
CA LEU A 162 -9.29 2.93 6.60
C LEU A 162 -8.72 1.49 6.52
N PHE A 163 -9.39 0.58 5.82
CA PHE A 163 -8.89 -0.79 5.59
C PHE A 163 -7.65 -0.85 4.67
N GLN A 164 -7.56 0.07 3.70
CA GLN A 164 -6.33 0.21 2.93
C GLN A 164 -5.18 0.72 3.79
N GLY A 165 -5.49 1.60 4.74
CA GLY A 165 -4.58 2.12 5.76
C GLY A 165 -4.02 1.02 6.65
N THR A 166 -4.85 0.10 7.16
CA THR A 166 -4.35 -0.99 8.02
C THR A 166 -3.28 -1.83 7.33
N THR A 167 -3.43 -1.99 6.01
CA THR A 167 -2.50 -2.72 5.16
C THR A 167 -1.14 -2.00 5.03
N LEU A 168 -1.11 -0.66 5.11
CA LEU A 168 0.10 0.17 5.06
C LEU A 168 1.11 -0.14 6.16
N SER A 169 0.69 -0.78 7.26
CA SER A 169 1.59 -1.21 8.35
C SER A 169 2.47 -2.41 7.98
N ASN A 170 2.10 -3.18 6.96
CA ASN A 170 2.77 -4.43 6.54
C ASN A 170 4.23 -4.29 6.07
N PRO A 171 4.66 -3.25 5.32
CA PRO A 171 6.02 -3.16 4.81
C PRO A 171 7.13 -3.26 5.88
N PHE A 172 6.91 -2.73 7.09
CA PHE A 172 7.91 -2.72 8.15
C PHE A 172 8.37 -4.13 8.57
N PRO A 173 7.48 -5.06 8.97
CA PRO A 173 7.86 -6.43 9.28
C PRO A 173 8.35 -7.24 8.08
N VAL A 174 7.91 -6.90 6.86
CA VAL A 174 8.42 -7.53 5.63
C VAL A 174 9.89 -7.22 5.43
N ILE A 175 10.26 -5.95 5.52
CA ILE A 175 11.66 -5.52 5.43
C ILE A 175 12.49 -6.17 6.53
N GLY A 176 11.97 -6.21 7.77
CA GLY A 176 12.62 -6.89 8.89
C GLY A 176 12.86 -8.39 8.64
N SER A 177 11.86 -9.09 8.11
CA SER A 177 11.97 -10.53 7.83
C SER A 177 12.91 -10.83 6.68
N ILE A 178 12.90 -10.03 5.60
CA ILE A 178 13.83 -10.21 4.46
C ILE A 178 15.27 -9.97 4.93
N THR A 179 15.50 -8.91 5.70
CA THR A 179 16.82 -8.58 6.24
C THR A 179 17.31 -9.68 7.19
N ASN A 180 16.46 -10.19 8.10
CA ASN A 180 16.87 -11.23 9.05
C ASN A 180 17.18 -12.57 8.35
N SER A 181 16.45 -12.93 7.30
CA SER A 181 16.66 -14.20 6.61
C SER A 181 17.81 -14.19 5.59
N TRP A 182 18.17 -13.04 5.03
CA TRP A 182 19.07 -12.97 3.86
C TRP A 182 20.24 -11.99 3.98
N SER A 183 20.22 -11.03 4.92
CA SER A 183 21.33 -10.09 5.07
C SER A 183 22.49 -10.72 5.85
N SER A 184 23.72 -10.43 5.41
CA SER A 184 24.90 -10.63 6.26
C SER A 184 24.90 -9.57 7.36
N LEU A 185 25.31 -9.92 8.58
CA LEU A 185 25.25 -9.00 9.73
C LEU A 185 25.97 -7.67 9.47
N LYS A 186 27.03 -7.70 8.64
CA LYS A 186 27.83 -6.53 8.21
C LYS A 186 27.13 -5.64 7.16
N GLU A 187 26.13 -6.15 6.44
CA GLU A 187 25.49 -5.48 5.29
C GLU A 187 23.98 -5.27 5.49
N SER A 188 23.45 -5.57 6.69
CA SER A 188 22.04 -5.44 7.03
C SER A 188 21.48 -4.03 6.80
N GLY A 189 22.27 -3.00 7.12
CA GLY A 189 21.90 -1.60 6.87
C GLY A 189 21.75 -1.27 5.39
N VAL A 190 22.63 -1.80 4.53
CA VAL A 190 22.56 -1.60 3.07
C VAL A 190 21.32 -2.30 2.50
N PHE A 191 21.00 -3.50 2.99
CA PHE A 191 19.80 -4.23 2.60
C PHE A 191 18.52 -3.47 2.95
N VAL A 192 18.41 -2.94 4.17
CA VAL A 192 17.25 -2.14 4.60
C VAL A 192 17.14 -0.84 3.82
N ALA A 193 18.26 -0.17 3.54
CA ALA A 193 18.29 1.05 2.75
C ALA A 193 17.77 0.81 1.31
N LEU A 194 18.26 -0.24 0.64
CA LEU A 194 17.80 -0.62 -0.70
C LEU A 194 16.31 -0.99 -0.69
N LEU A 195 15.86 -1.76 0.31
CA LEU A 195 14.46 -2.12 0.45
C LEU A 195 13.57 -0.90 0.68
N THR A 196 14.03 0.10 1.45
CA THR A 196 13.29 1.34 1.75
C THR A 196 13.17 2.27 0.53
N GLY A 197 14.02 2.11 -0.48
CA GLY A 197 13.93 2.83 -1.76
C GLY A 197 12.60 2.63 -2.52
N TYR A 198 11.83 1.59 -2.19
CA TYR A 198 10.52 1.31 -2.80
C TYR A 198 9.54 2.49 -2.76
N LEU A 199 9.58 3.31 -1.69
CA LEU A 199 8.71 4.49 -1.54
C LEU A 199 8.90 5.47 -2.69
N GLN A 200 10.16 5.75 -3.03
CA GLN A 200 10.50 6.69 -4.09
C GLN A 200 10.24 6.08 -5.47
N ILE A 201 10.64 4.83 -5.68
CA ILE A 201 10.42 4.11 -6.94
C ILE A 201 8.93 4.09 -7.31
N SER A 202 8.05 3.83 -6.33
CA SER A 202 6.61 3.81 -6.56
C SER A 202 6.06 5.16 -7.03
N SER A 203 6.53 6.26 -6.44
CA SER A 203 6.09 7.62 -6.78
C SER A 203 6.60 8.07 -8.15
N ILE A 204 7.86 7.72 -8.47
CA ILE A 204 8.50 7.98 -9.77
C ILE A 204 7.71 7.31 -10.90
N PHE A 205 7.13 6.14 -10.66
CA PHE A 205 6.29 5.47 -11.66
C PHE A 205 4.86 6.04 -11.71
N THR A 206 4.25 6.26 -10.54
CA THR A 206 2.83 6.61 -10.45
C THR A 206 2.51 8.00 -11.01
N MET A 207 3.37 8.99 -10.75
CA MET A 207 3.13 10.37 -11.17
C MET A 207 3.11 10.54 -12.70
N PRO A 208 4.13 10.12 -13.47
CA PRO A 208 4.11 10.24 -14.93
C PRO A 208 2.95 9.48 -15.57
N VAL A 209 2.68 8.25 -15.09
CA VAL A 209 1.57 7.42 -15.60
C VAL A 209 0.24 8.15 -15.46
N SER A 210 0.00 8.78 -14.31
CA SER A 210 -1.21 9.57 -14.10
C SER A 210 -1.33 10.78 -15.03
N GLY A 211 -0.21 11.45 -15.33
CA GLY A 211 -0.15 12.57 -16.27
C GLY A 211 -0.51 12.15 -17.68
N ILE A 212 -0.02 10.99 -18.13
CA ILE A 212 -0.36 10.42 -19.43
C ILE A 212 -1.87 10.11 -19.49
N ILE A 213 -2.41 9.46 -18.46
CA ILE A 213 -3.85 9.13 -18.40
C ILE A 213 -4.71 10.40 -18.44
N ALA A 214 -4.31 11.45 -17.72
CA ALA A 214 -5.00 12.74 -17.71
C ALA A 214 -4.90 13.48 -19.06
N ALA A 215 -3.80 13.33 -19.79
CA ALA A 215 -3.66 13.91 -21.12
C ALA A 215 -4.55 13.18 -22.15
N GLN A 216 -4.63 11.85 -22.07
CA GLN A 216 -5.49 11.05 -22.93
C GLN A 216 -6.98 11.41 -22.73
N SER A 217 -7.44 11.60 -21.49
CA SER A 217 -8.83 12.00 -21.25
C SER A 217 -9.18 13.36 -21.87
N LYS A 218 -8.25 14.32 -21.84
CA LYS A 218 -8.42 15.65 -22.47
C LYS A 218 -8.41 15.59 -24.00
N PHE A 219 -7.62 14.69 -24.58
CA PHE A 219 -7.56 14.51 -26.03
C PHE A 219 -8.89 14.00 -26.60
N PHE A 220 -9.50 13.00 -25.95
CA PHE A 220 -10.80 12.48 -26.39
C PHE A 220 -11.95 13.48 -26.28
N VAL A 221 -11.89 14.41 -25.34
CA VAL A 221 -12.91 15.46 -25.18
C VAL A 221 -12.79 16.54 -26.27
N ASN A 222 -11.58 16.87 -26.74
CA ASN A 222 -11.37 17.89 -27.79
C ASN A 222 -11.73 17.41 -29.21
N LEU A 223 -11.95 16.10 -29.41
CA LEU A 223 -12.33 15.53 -30.71
C LEU A 223 -13.85 15.51 -30.94
N LYS A 224 -14.64 15.96 -29.96
CA LYS A 224 -16.11 15.96 -29.98
C LYS A 224 -16.64 17.39 -29.98
#